data_AF-A0A3G5T642-F1
#
_entry.id   AF-A0A3G5T642-F1
#
_cell.length_a   1.000
_cell.length_b   1.000
_cell.length_c   1.000
_cell.angle_alpha   90.00
_cell.angle_beta   90.00
_cell.angle_gamma   90.00
#
_symmetry.space_group_name_H-M   'P 1'
#
loop_
_entity.id
_entity.type
_entity.pdbx_description
1 polymer ?
#
loop_
_entity_poly.entity_id
_entity_poly.type
_entity_poly.pdbx_seq_one_letter_code
_entity_poly.pdbx_strand_id
1 'polypeptide(L)'
;MPIPLVIDTDPGVDDMLALLVATGSPEIDLRAVTTTYGNVDLPTTTRNAHRIMRLAGRPDVPLVAGADRPLVHPYVSRTSDVHGDDGLGGMGHHLDDRPSANSRAEPAPPRAIDAIADVVRSSSTPVTLAALGPSTNAALFLARYPDLARQLDRIIMMGGAIAGGNITPVAEFNVASDPEATQRVFSDDVPVWMVGLDVTHKALVDRAWMDSLRDRGPAAQTAMNVMQHYFDWAHAQGRDRATVHDAVVLAELIAPGTLHFDTADVTIETGFGPARGCTVTTRHPAGRHRVAVDVNADAATTLIAERIAAVGTAA
;
A
#
# COMPACT_ATOMS: atom_id res chain seq x y z
N MET A 1 14.01 18.20 1.55
CA MET A 1 13.86 17.50 2.84
C MET A 1 13.07 16.23 2.58
N PRO A 2 13.36 15.12 3.26
CA PRO A 2 12.60 13.88 3.10
C PRO A 2 11.12 14.06 3.47
N ILE A 3 10.23 13.29 2.84
CA ILE A 3 8.78 13.33 3.05
C ILE A 3 8.46 12.53 4.32
N PRO A 4 7.85 13.15 5.35
CA PRO A 4 7.32 12.41 6.49
C PRO A 4 6.20 11.47 6.04
N LEU A 5 6.42 10.16 6.21
CA LEU A 5 5.52 9.14 5.69
C LEU A 5 5.06 8.19 6.79
N VAL A 6 3.77 7.94 6.82
CA VAL A 6 3.17 6.75 7.46
C VAL A 6 2.63 5.85 6.36
N ILE A 7 2.97 4.57 6.40
CA ILE A 7 2.44 3.56 5.47
C ILE A 7 1.43 2.70 6.23
N ASP A 8 0.19 2.64 5.74
CA ASP A 8 -0.85 1.72 6.16
C ASP A 8 -1.02 0.64 5.08
N THR A 9 -0.78 -0.63 5.42
CA THR A 9 -0.54 -1.70 4.43
C THR A 9 -1.07 -3.04 4.94
N ASP A 10 -1.26 -4.02 4.06
CA ASP A 10 -1.70 -5.37 4.39
C ASP A 10 -0.75 -6.42 3.80
N PRO A 11 0.53 -6.49 4.26
CA PRO A 11 1.60 -7.01 3.43
C PRO A 11 1.37 -8.34 2.71
N GLY A 12 1.10 -8.18 1.41
CA GLY A 12 1.20 -9.15 0.34
C GLY A 12 2.53 -9.03 -0.42
N VAL A 13 2.55 -9.60 -1.62
CA VAL A 13 3.73 -9.66 -2.51
C VAL A 13 4.20 -8.27 -2.95
N ASP A 14 3.28 -7.40 -3.35
CA ASP A 14 3.58 -6.05 -3.85
C ASP A 14 3.74 -5.02 -2.73
N ASP A 15 3.01 -5.13 -1.62
CA ASP A 15 3.27 -4.34 -0.40
C ASP A 15 4.72 -4.52 0.10
N MET A 16 5.26 -5.74 0.00
CA MET A 16 6.66 -6.00 0.32
C MET A 16 7.59 -5.12 -0.52
N LEU A 17 7.32 -4.99 -1.83
CA LEU A 17 8.10 -4.11 -2.68
C LEU A 17 7.95 -2.65 -2.24
N ALA A 18 6.74 -2.21 -1.89
CA ALA A 18 6.49 -0.85 -1.42
C ALA A 18 7.27 -0.50 -0.13
N LEU A 19 7.29 -1.41 0.85
CA LEU A 19 8.07 -1.25 2.09
C LEU A 19 9.58 -1.25 1.84
N LEU A 20 10.07 -2.12 0.95
CA LEU A 20 11.49 -2.13 0.55
C LEU A 20 11.88 -0.85 -0.20
N VAL A 21 11.04 -0.37 -1.11
CA VAL A 21 11.25 0.90 -1.81
C VAL A 21 11.30 2.06 -0.81
N ALA A 22 10.34 2.14 0.13
CA ALA A 22 10.31 3.20 1.13
C ALA A 22 11.57 3.22 2.01
N THR A 23 12.05 2.04 2.44
CA THR A 23 13.25 1.94 3.28
C THR A 23 14.56 2.16 2.53
N GLY A 24 14.60 1.87 1.23
CA GLY A 24 15.74 2.16 0.34
C GLY A 24 15.78 3.58 -0.23
N SER A 25 14.86 4.46 0.17
CA SER A 25 14.70 5.80 -0.42
C SER A 25 15.03 6.93 0.57
N PRO A 26 16.13 7.69 0.39
CA PRO A 26 16.46 8.85 1.21
C PRO A 26 15.45 10.01 1.10
N GLU A 27 14.61 10.01 0.07
CA GLU A 27 13.51 10.95 -0.11
C GLU A 27 12.36 10.70 0.88
N ILE A 28 12.33 9.55 1.55
CA ILE A 28 11.26 9.13 2.46
C ILE A 28 11.78 9.10 3.90
N ASP A 29 11.11 9.84 4.79
CA ASP A 29 11.23 9.71 6.24
C ASP A 29 10.09 8.82 6.74
N LEU A 30 10.30 7.50 6.71
CA LEU A 30 9.32 6.51 7.15
C LEU A 30 9.22 6.49 8.68
N ARG A 31 8.11 7.03 9.20
CA ARG A 31 7.92 7.27 10.65
C ARG A 31 7.11 6.21 11.36
N ALA A 32 6.23 5.52 10.64
CA ALA A 32 5.48 4.39 11.16
C ALA A 32 4.97 3.52 10.00
N VAL A 33 4.78 2.24 10.31
CA VAL A 33 4.02 1.29 9.50
C VAL A 33 2.81 0.83 10.33
N THR A 34 1.62 0.94 9.77
CA THR A 34 0.42 0.34 10.34
C THR A 34 -0.06 -0.78 9.44
N THR A 35 -0.61 -1.83 10.06
CA THR A 35 -1.13 -2.97 9.30
C THR A 35 -2.65 -3.09 9.40
N THR A 36 -3.26 -3.56 8.32
CA THR A 36 -4.67 -3.91 8.26
C THR A 36 -4.85 -5.35 7.71
N TYR A 37 -6.07 -5.87 7.78
CA TYR A 37 -6.47 -7.06 7.04
C TYR A 37 -6.58 -6.75 5.54
N GLY A 38 -6.55 -7.78 4.70
CA GLY A 38 -6.77 -7.66 3.26
C GLY A 38 -6.22 -8.89 2.55
N ASN A 39 -5.06 -8.77 1.91
CA ASN A 39 -4.37 -9.83 1.20
C ASN A 39 -4.32 -11.16 1.98
N VAL A 40 -4.08 -11.06 3.29
CA VAL A 40 -4.26 -12.12 4.30
C VAL A 40 -4.86 -11.54 5.59
N ASP A 41 -5.04 -12.37 6.62
CA ASP A 41 -5.56 -11.91 7.92
C ASP A 41 -4.58 -10.97 8.64
N LEU A 42 -5.11 -10.09 9.51
CA LEU A 42 -4.30 -9.08 10.22
C LEU A 42 -3.10 -9.68 10.98
N PRO A 43 -3.23 -10.81 11.72
CA PRO A 43 -2.08 -11.42 12.37
C PRO A 43 -0.96 -11.81 11.40
N THR A 44 -1.30 -12.22 10.18
CA THR A 44 -0.31 -12.57 9.16
C THR A 44 0.25 -11.34 8.46
N THR A 45 -0.56 -10.36 8.09
CA THR A 45 -0.07 -9.10 7.50
C THR A 45 0.88 -8.37 8.46
N THR A 46 0.55 -8.32 9.76
CA THR A 46 1.40 -7.73 10.81
C THR A 46 2.74 -8.47 10.96
N ARG A 47 2.71 -9.80 10.95
CA ARG A 47 3.91 -10.63 11.00
C ARG A 47 4.77 -10.46 9.76
N ASN A 48 4.16 -10.35 8.58
CA ASN A 48 4.85 -10.09 7.32
C ASN A 48 5.50 -8.71 7.33
N ALA A 49 4.80 -7.67 7.80
CA ALA A 49 5.39 -6.35 7.99
C ALA A 49 6.66 -6.41 8.88
N HIS A 50 6.64 -7.16 9.99
CA HIS A 50 7.83 -7.34 10.83
C HIS A 50 8.98 -8.01 10.07
N ARG A 51 8.69 -9.10 9.35
CA ARG A 51 9.68 -9.81 8.52
C ARG A 51 10.34 -8.87 7.51
N ILE A 52 9.53 -8.07 6.81
CA ILE A 52 9.99 -7.15 5.77
C ILE A 52 10.83 -6.02 6.39
N MET A 53 10.37 -5.40 7.48
CA MET A 53 11.10 -4.31 8.13
C MET A 53 12.42 -4.78 8.75
N ARG A 54 12.50 -6.02 9.24
CA ARG A 54 13.77 -6.62 9.70
C ARG A 54 14.71 -6.92 8.54
N LEU A 55 14.20 -7.52 7.48
CA LEU A 55 14.96 -7.76 6.25
C LEU A 55 15.54 -6.45 5.69
N ALA A 56 14.77 -5.37 5.77
CA ALA A 56 15.19 -4.04 5.35
C ALA A 56 16.19 -3.35 6.29
N GLY A 57 16.54 -3.98 7.43
CA GLY A 57 17.42 -3.37 8.43
C GLY A 57 16.77 -2.20 9.19
N ARG A 58 15.44 -2.09 9.17
CA ARG A 58 14.66 -1.02 9.81
C ARG A 58 13.70 -1.50 10.92
N PRO A 59 14.13 -2.37 11.87
CA PRO A 59 13.30 -2.78 13.00
C PRO A 59 13.06 -1.64 14.02
N ASP A 60 13.70 -0.49 13.83
CA ASP A 60 13.50 0.75 14.60
C ASP A 60 12.18 1.45 14.26
N VAL A 61 11.65 1.28 13.04
CA VAL A 61 10.40 1.93 12.64
C VAL A 61 9.25 1.34 13.45
N PRO A 62 8.43 2.17 14.12
CA PRO A 62 7.22 1.72 14.80
C PRO A 62 6.31 0.97 13.85
N LEU A 63 5.93 -0.25 14.24
CA LEU A 63 5.00 -1.09 13.50
C LEU A 63 3.86 -1.51 14.42
N VAL A 64 2.63 -1.19 14.04
CA VAL A 64 1.45 -1.33 14.91
C VAL A 64 0.27 -1.92 14.15
N ALA A 65 -0.35 -2.97 14.68
CA ALA A 65 -1.52 -3.56 14.07
C ALA A 65 -2.76 -2.65 14.23
N GLY A 66 -3.66 -2.74 13.25
CA GLY A 66 -4.87 -1.95 13.15
C GLY A 66 -6.14 -2.79 13.06
N ALA A 67 -7.02 -2.45 12.14
CA ALA A 67 -8.29 -3.13 11.96
C ALA A 67 -8.09 -4.56 11.43
N ASP A 68 -8.87 -5.50 11.97
CA ASP A 68 -8.87 -6.91 11.57
C ASP A 68 -10.04 -7.28 10.62
N ARG A 69 -10.92 -6.31 10.32
CA ARG A 69 -12.13 -6.50 9.52
C ARG A 69 -12.69 -5.16 8.99
N PRO A 70 -13.58 -5.20 7.98
CA PRO A 70 -14.24 -4.00 7.45
C PRO A 70 -15.17 -3.34 8.47
N LEU A 71 -15.48 -2.07 8.24
CA LEU A 71 -16.33 -1.28 9.14
C LEU A 71 -17.74 -1.85 9.33
N VAL A 72 -18.36 -2.35 8.25
CA VAL A 72 -19.79 -2.66 8.25
C VAL A 72 -20.08 -4.14 8.02
N HIS A 73 -19.29 -4.82 7.20
CA HIS A 73 -19.63 -6.17 6.72
C HIS A 73 -18.60 -7.22 7.13
N PRO A 74 -19.02 -8.49 7.25
CA PRO A 74 -18.09 -9.59 7.43
C PRO A 74 -17.07 -9.64 6.29
N TYR A 75 -15.78 -9.74 6.65
CA TYR A 75 -14.73 -9.98 5.67
C TYR A 75 -14.85 -11.38 5.07
N VAL A 76 -14.70 -11.48 3.75
CA VAL A 76 -14.53 -12.76 3.07
C VAL A 76 -13.16 -12.70 2.42
N SER A 77 -12.21 -13.49 2.93
CA SER A 77 -10.88 -13.61 2.33
C SER A 77 -11.00 -14.19 0.91
N ARG A 78 -10.33 -13.56 -0.07
CA ARG A 78 -10.48 -13.84 -1.50
C ARG A 78 -9.17 -14.01 -2.26
N THR A 79 -8.01 -13.92 -1.59
CA THR A 79 -6.73 -13.59 -2.23
C THR A 79 -5.59 -14.60 -1.96
N SER A 80 -5.87 -15.71 -1.28
CA SER A 80 -4.85 -16.76 -1.01
C SER A 80 -4.16 -17.26 -2.29
N ASP A 81 -4.90 -17.33 -3.41
CA ASP A 81 -4.36 -17.81 -4.68
C ASP A 81 -3.37 -16.84 -5.34
N VAL A 82 -3.38 -15.56 -4.94
CA VAL A 82 -2.58 -14.48 -5.55
C VAL A 82 -1.29 -14.24 -4.78
N HIS A 83 -1.36 -14.23 -3.44
CA HIS A 83 -0.25 -13.91 -2.56
C HIS A 83 0.30 -15.13 -1.79
N GLY A 84 -0.27 -16.31 -2.00
CA GLY A 84 -0.01 -17.50 -1.22
C GLY A 84 -0.68 -17.46 0.16
N ASP A 85 -0.75 -18.62 0.82
CA ASP A 85 -1.41 -18.78 2.13
C ASP A 85 -0.77 -17.91 3.24
N ASP A 86 0.52 -17.56 3.10
CA ASP A 86 1.25 -16.72 4.05
C ASP A 86 1.34 -15.25 3.62
N GLY A 87 0.77 -14.86 2.47
CA GLY A 87 0.84 -13.52 1.90
C GLY A 87 2.19 -13.16 1.24
N LEU A 88 3.22 -14.00 1.34
CA LEU A 88 4.56 -13.75 0.77
C LEU A 88 5.00 -14.88 -0.17
N GLY A 89 4.05 -15.44 -0.92
CA GLY A 89 4.32 -16.47 -1.92
C GLY A 89 4.90 -17.76 -1.35
N GLY A 90 4.62 -18.07 -0.09
CA GLY A 90 5.17 -19.22 0.63
C GLY A 90 6.57 -18.98 1.23
N MET A 91 7.15 -17.78 1.08
CA MET A 91 8.51 -17.48 1.53
C MET A 91 8.58 -16.93 2.97
N GLY A 92 7.46 -16.57 3.58
CA GLY A 92 7.42 -15.90 4.88
C GLY A 92 8.07 -16.70 6.00
N HIS A 93 7.97 -18.03 5.96
CA HIS A 93 8.57 -18.92 6.97
C HIS A 93 10.12 -18.96 6.95
N HIS A 94 10.75 -18.45 5.90
CA HIS A 94 12.21 -18.30 5.80
C HIS A 94 12.72 -16.98 6.37
N LEU A 95 11.83 -16.08 6.80
CA LEU A 95 12.16 -14.74 7.27
C LEU A 95 12.03 -14.62 8.79
N ASP A 96 12.87 -13.76 9.37
CA ASP A 96 12.86 -13.45 10.80
C ASP A 96 11.59 -12.68 11.19
N ASP A 97 10.73 -13.31 11.98
CA ASP A 97 9.42 -12.79 12.36
C ASP A 97 9.36 -12.16 13.75
N ARG A 98 10.52 -11.98 14.40
CA ARG A 98 10.59 -11.32 15.71
C ARG A 98 9.99 -9.92 15.62
N PRO A 99 9.18 -9.48 16.60
CA PRO A 99 8.63 -8.13 16.58
C PRO A 99 9.73 -7.06 16.46
N SER A 100 9.42 -5.98 15.74
CA SER A 100 10.27 -4.79 15.63
C SER A 100 10.56 -4.21 17.02
N ALA A 101 11.73 -3.59 17.24
CA ALA A 101 12.16 -3.16 18.58
C ALA A 101 11.19 -2.15 19.23
N ASN A 102 10.57 -1.31 18.39
CA ASN A 102 9.56 -0.32 18.79
C ASN A 102 8.12 -0.80 18.52
N SER A 103 7.92 -2.09 18.25
CA SER A 103 6.58 -2.66 18.22
C SER A 103 5.98 -2.60 19.63
N ARG A 104 4.79 -2.03 19.76
CA ARG A 104 4.07 -2.06 21.03
C ARG A 104 3.56 -3.49 21.19
N ALA A 105 4.06 -4.20 22.21
CA ALA A 105 3.63 -5.56 22.51
C ALA A 105 2.10 -5.59 22.60
N GLU A 106 1.45 -6.35 21.71
CA GLU A 106 -0.01 -6.50 21.76
C GLU A 106 -0.37 -7.44 22.92
N PRO A 107 -1.21 -6.94 23.83
CA PRO A 107 -2.61 -7.23 23.67
C PRO A 107 -3.48 -5.97 23.52
N ALA A 108 -4.67 -6.23 23.01
CA ALA A 108 -5.74 -5.31 22.62
C ALA A 108 -5.93 -4.03 23.47
N PRO A 109 -6.47 -2.95 22.86
CA PRO A 109 -6.93 -2.89 21.46
C PRO A 109 -5.81 -2.50 20.47
N PRO A 110 -5.94 -2.89 19.17
CA PRO A 110 -5.04 -2.45 18.10
C PRO A 110 -4.88 -0.93 18.10
N ARG A 111 -3.64 -0.45 17.92
CA ARG A 111 -3.29 0.96 18.15
C ARG A 111 -2.84 1.69 16.89
N ALA A 112 -3.03 1.13 15.70
CA ALA A 112 -2.67 1.80 14.44
C ALA A 112 -3.21 3.23 14.35
N ILE A 113 -4.48 3.43 14.71
CA ILE A 113 -5.13 4.75 14.70
C ILE A 113 -4.44 5.73 15.67
N ASP A 114 -4.04 5.25 16.85
CA ASP A 114 -3.26 6.07 17.81
C ASP A 114 -1.84 6.34 17.28
N ALA A 115 -1.22 5.38 16.59
CA ALA A 115 0.13 5.52 16.05
C ALA A 115 0.19 6.56 14.92
N ILE A 116 -0.79 6.55 14.01
CA ILE A 116 -0.95 7.61 13.00
C ILE A 116 -1.10 8.96 13.71
N ALA A 117 -1.96 9.04 14.72
CA ALA A 117 -2.16 10.28 15.49
C ALA A 117 -0.90 10.76 16.24
N ASP A 118 -0.13 9.85 16.84
CA ASP A 118 1.12 10.16 17.53
C ASP A 118 2.15 10.75 16.54
N VAL A 119 2.27 10.18 15.34
CA VAL A 119 3.17 10.69 14.28
C VAL A 119 2.72 12.07 13.80
N VAL A 120 1.43 12.25 13.49
CA VAL A 120 0.92 13.54 13.01
C VAL A 120 1.09 14.63 14.07
N ARG A 121 0.76 14.33 15.33
CA ARG A 121 0.86 15.28 16.45
C ARG A 121 2.30 15.72 16.75
N SER A 122 3.26 14.80 16.62
CA SER A 122 4.67 15.06 16.90
C SER A 122 5.43 15.67 15.71
N SER A 123 4.82 15.67 14.52
CA SER A 123 5.43 16.22 13.32
C SER A 123 5.37 17.75 13.29
N SER A 124 6.50 18.39 13.01
CA SER A 124 6.56 19.83 12.74
C SER A 124 6.21 20.20 11.30
N THR A 125 6.12 19.22 10.41
CA THR A 125 5.76 19.37 9.00
C THR A 125 4.56 18.48 8.64
N PRO A 126 3.71 18.85 7.67
CA PRO A 126 2.61 17.99 7.24
C PRO A 126 3.08 16.57 6.89
N VAL A 127 2.31 15.56 7.32
CA VAL A 127 2.61 14.13 7.12
C VAL A 127 1.79 13.58 5.96
N THR A 128 2.40 12.75 5.12
CA THR A 128 1.69 11.96 4.11
C THR A 128 1.29 10.63 4.70
N LEU A 129 0.02 10.25 4.53
CA LEU A 129 -0.46 8.89 4.83
C LEU A 129 -0.59 8.12 3.51
N ALA A 130 0.23 7.08 3.33
CA ALA A 130 0.10 6.15 2.21
C ALA A 130 -0.77 4.96 2.64
N ALA A 131 -1.98 4.84 2.09
CA ALA A 131 -2.90 3.73 2.34
C ALA A 131 -2.83 2.72 1.19
N LEU A 132 -2.08 1.65 1.39
CA LEU A 132 -1.77 0.62 0.40
C LEU A 132 -2.72 -0.58 0.48
N GLY A 133 -3.40 -0.76 1.62
CA GLY A 133 -4.43 -1.79 1.81
C GLY A 133 -5.86 -1.24 1.91
N PRO A 134 -6.81 -2.05 2.39
CA PRO A 134 -8.16 -1.59 2.70
C PRO A 134 -8.15 -0.36 3.61
N SER A 135 -8.90 0.68 3.24
CA SER A 135 -8.83 2.02 3.86
C SER A 135 -9.39 2.11 5.29
N THR A 136 -9.62 1.00 5.98
CA THR A 136 -10.29 0.91 7.28
C THR A 136 -9.56 1.70 8.36
N ASN A 137 -8.23 1.54 8.48
CA ASN A 137 -7.45 2.30 9.46
C ASN A 137 -7.47 3.81 9.18
N ALA A 138 -7.32 4.21 7.91
CA ALA A 138 -7.40 5.61 7.49
C ALA A 138 -8.77 6.21 7.83
N ALA A 139 -9.87 5.51 7.49
CA ALA A 139 -11.23 5.96 7.81
C ALA A 139 -11.46 6.11 9.32
N LEU A 140 -10.97 5.16 10.13
CA LEU A 140 -11.08 5.22 11.59
C LEU A 140 -10.23 6.36 12.17
N PHE A 141 -9.04 6.63 11.63
CA PHE A 141 -8.22 7.78 12.02
C PHE A 141 -8.93 9.10 11.74
N LEU A 142 -9.48 9.27 10.54
CA LEU A 142 -10.25 10.46 10.15
C LEU A 142 -11.48 10.66 11.05
N ALA A 143 -12.17 9.57 11.41
CA ALA A 143 -13.33 9.62 12.29
C ALA A 143 -12.96 9.97 13.74
N ARG A 144 -11.85 9.42 14.26
CA ARG A 144 -11.45 9.58 15.67
C ARG A 144 -10.68 10.86 15.94
N TYR A 145 -9.89 11.34 14.98
CA TYR A 145 -8.98 12.48 15.12
C TYR A 145 -9.14 13.53 14.02
N PRO A 146 -10.33 14.12 13.82
CA PRO A 146 -10.59 15.07 12.73
C PRO A 146 -9.67 16.31 12.76
N ASP A 147 -9.23 16.76 13.94
CA ASP A 147 -8.33 17.91 14.05
C ASP A 147 -6.88 17.58 13.65
N LEU A 148 -6.45 16.33 13.82
CA LEU A 148 -5.14 15.87 13.34
C LEU A 148 -5.21 15.54 11.84
N ALA A 149 -6.34 15.01 11.36
CA ALA A 149 -6.55 14.74 9.94
C ALA A 149 -6.27 15.98 9.07
N ARG A 150 -6.72 17.17 9.50
CA ARG A 150 -6.47 18.45 8.81
C ARG A 150 -5.00 18.87 8.76
N GLN A 151 -4.12 18.20 9.50
CA GLN A 151 -2.66 18.44 9.50
C GLN A 151 -1.91 17.49 8.57
N LEU A 152 -2.60 16.49 8.00
CA LEU A 152 -2.03 15.69 6.92
C LEU A 152 -1.76 16.59 5.71
N ASP A 153 -0.65 16.33 5.03
CA ASP A 153 -0.38 16.92 3.73
C ASP A 153 -1.38 16.37 2.69
N ARG A 154 -1.55 15.04 2.69
CA ARG A 154 -2.48 14.28 1.86
C ARG A 154 -2.62 12.85 2.35
N ILE A 155 -3.65 12.19 1.84
CA ILE A 155 -3.69 10.72 1.76
C ILE A 155 -3.37 10.35 0.31
N ILE A 156 -2.40 9.46 0.10
CA ILE A 156 -2.18 8.82 -1.20
C ILE A 156 -2.52 7.35 -1.04
N MET A 157 -3.38 6.80 -1.89
CA MET A 157 -3.85 5.43 -1.74
C MET A 157 -3.56 4.60 -2.99
N MET A 158 -3.23 3.32 -2.79
CA MET A 158 -3.37 2.31 -3.83
C MET A 158 -4.79 1.74 -3.72
N GLY A 159 -5.57 1.92 -4.77
CA GLY A 159 -6.90 1.35 -4.84
C GLY A 159 -7.84 2.10 -5.76
N GLY A 160 -8.94 1.44 -6.09
CA GLY A 160 -9.93 1.95 -7.01
C GLY A 160 -9.55 1.81 -8.49
N ALA A 161 -10.50 2.18 -9.34
CA ALA A 161 -10.33 2.26 -10.78
C ALA A 161 -11.32 3.28 -11.38
N ILE A 162 -10.87 4.13 -12.28
CA ILE A 162 -11.74 4.99 -13.09
C ILE A 162 -12.59 4.10 -14.00
N ALA A 163 -12.00 3.02 -14.53
CA ALA A 163 -12.72 2.00 -15.29
C ALA A 163 -12.24 0.57 -14.95
N GLY A 164 -13.21 -0.34 -14.82
CA GLY A 164 -12.96 -1.76 -14.61
C GLY A 164 -12.77 -2.14 -13.14
N GLY A 165 -12.14 -3.28 -12.91
CA GLY A 165 -11.87 -3.84 -11.59
C GLY A 165 -11.01 -5.10 -11.69
N ASN A 166 -10.53 -5.61 -10.56
CA ASN A 166 -9.74 -6.85 -10.48
C ASN A 166 -10.41 -7.93 -9.62
N ILE A 167 -11.28 -7.56 -8.68
CA ILE A 167 -12.03 -8.50 -7.83
C ILE A 167 -13.48 -8.67 -8.27
N THR A 168 -14.06 -7.62 -8.84
CA THR A 168 -15.30 -7.68 -9.63
C THR A 168 -15.07 -6.93 -10.95
N PRO A 169 -15.98 -7.00 -11.93
CA PRO A 169 -15.83 -6.25 -13.17
C PRO A 169 -15.70 -4.71 -13.00
N VAL A 170 -16.08 -4.16 -11.85
CA VAL A 170 -16.15 -2.71 -11.61
C VAL A 170 -15.53 -2.26 -10.29
N ALA A 171 -14.94 -3.18 -9.52
CA ALA A 171 -14.33 -2.86 -8.23
C ALA A 171 -12.91 -3.40 -8.15
N GLU A 172 -12.05 -2.57 -7.59
CA GLU A 172 -10.69 -2.92 -7.19
C GLU A 172 -10.72 -3.52 -5.77
N PHE A 173 -9.79 -4.44 -5.48
CA PHE A 173 -9.71 -5.23 -4.25
C PHE A 173 -9.74 -4.41 -2.95
N ASN A 174 -8.88 -3.42 -2.77
CA ASN A 174 -8.81 -2.61 -1.56
C ASN A 174 -10.12 -1.86 -1.32
N VAL A 175 -10.68 -1.25 -2.36
CA VAL A 175 -11.97 -0.55 -2.26
C VAL A 175 -13.12 -1.51 -2.01
N ALA A 176 -13.14 -2.68 -2.68
CA ALA A 176 -14.17 -3.69 -2.47
C ALA A 176 -14.12 -4.34 -1.09
N SER A 177 -12.95 -4.36 -0.46
CA SER A 177 -12.72 -4.92 0.88
C SER A 177 -13.34 -4.05 1.98
N ASP A 178 -13.39 -2.73 1.80
CA ASP A 178 -14.13 -1.81 2.67
C ASP A 178 -14.63 -0.56 1.92
N PRO A 179 -15.74 -0.67 1.17
CA PRO A 179 -16.32 0.44 0.42
C PRO A 179 -16.72 1.61 1.33
N GLU A 180 -17.23 1.33 2.53
CA GLU A 180 -17.65 2.34 3.49
C GLU A 180 -16.45 3.10 4.08
N ALA A 181 -15.34 2.42 4.39
CA ALA A 181 -14.12 3.08 4.80
C ALA A 181 -13.56 3.97 3.68
N THR A 182 -13.52 3.46 2.44
CA THR A 182 -13.07 4.25 1.30
C THR A 182 -13.97 5.47 1.07
N GLN A 183 -15.30 5.31 1.15
CA GLN A 183 -16.24 6.44 1.08
C GLN A 183 -15.96 7.48 2.16
N ARG A 184 -15.68 7.03 3.40
CA ARG A 184 -15.34 7.91 4.52
C ARG A 184 -14.05 8.70 4.26
N VAL A 185 -13.04 8.10 3.62
CA VAL A 185 -11.79 8.77 3.24
C VAL A 185 -12.05 9.87 2.20
N PHE A 186 -12.77 9.59 1.13
CA PHE A 186 -13.10 10.59 0.10
C PHE A 186 -14.08 11.68 0.59
N SER A 187 -14.86 11.40 1.63
CA SER A 187 -15.78 12.40 2.21
C SER A 187 -15.12 13.36 3.21
N ASP A 188 -13.86 13.13 3.60
CA ASP A 188 -13.15 13.98 4.56
C ASP A 188 -12.53 15.23 3.90
N ASP A 189 -11.97 16.11 4.73
CA ASP A 189 -11.40 17.36 4.27
C ASP A 189 -10.01 17.26 3.63
N VAL A 190 -9.34 16.14 3.87
CA VAL A 190 -7.96 15.89 3.42
C VAL A 190 -7.93 15.59 1.91
N PRO A 191 -7.02 16.20 1.13
CA PRO A 191 -6.81 15.83 -0.26
C PRO A 191 -6.43 14.35 -0.40
N VAL A 192 -7.11 13.63 -1.29
CA VAL A 192 -6.86 12.21 -1.59
C VAL A 192 -6.27 12.08 -2.98
N TRP A 193 -5.21 11.30 -3.11
CA TRP A 193 -4.57 10.95 -4.37
C TRP A 193 -4.80 9.46 -4.61
N MET A 194 -5.67 9.13 -5.55
CA MET A 194 -6.05 7.75 -5.90
C MET A 194 -5.13 7.22 -6.99
N VAL A 195 -4.34 6.20 -6.68
CA VAL A 195 -3.52 5.44 -7.63
C VAL A 195 -4.23 4.12 -7.91
N GLY A 196 -5.09 4.15 -8.92
CA GLY A 196 -5.97 3.03 -9.27
C GLY A 196 -5.42 2.11 -10.37
N LEU A 197 -6.23 1.11 -10.72
CA LEU A 197 -5.87 0.09 -11.72
C LEU A 197 -5.54 0.68 -13.10
N ASP A 198 -6.11 1.83 -13.46
CA ASP A 198 -5.86 2.53 -14.73
C ASP A 198 -4.38 2.86 -14.96
N VAL A 199 -3.61 3.02 -13.88
CA VAL A 199 -2.16 3.25 -13.95
C VAL A 199 -1.35 2.06 -13.50
N THR A 200 -1.77 1.35 -12.45
CA THR A 200 -0.96 0.24 -11.93
C THR A 200 -0.91 -0.93 -12.91
N HIS A 201 -1.95 -1.13 -13.74
CA HIS A 201 -1.91 -2.13 -14.82
C HIS A 201 -0.96 -1.79 -15.97
N LYS A 202 -0.46 -0.55 -16.03
CA LYS A 202 0.56 -0.13 -17.00
C LYS A 202 1.98 -0.30 -16.45
N ALA A 203 2.15 -0.29 -15.13
CA ALA A 203 3.42 -0.51 -14.44
C ALA A 203 3.70 -2.01 -14.28
N LEU A 204 4.10 -2.63 -15.38
CA LEU A 204 4.34 -4.07 -15.47
C LEU A 204 5.83 -4.39 -15.40
N VAL A 205 6.18 -5.36 -14.56
CA VAL A 205 7.53 -5.92 -14.47
C VAL A 205 7.59 -7.28 -15.15
N ASP A 206 8.77 -7.64 -15.66
CA ASP A 206 9.03 -8.91 -16.34
C ASP A 206 10.24 -9.64 -15.74
N ARG A 207 10.67 -10.72 -16.39
CA ARG A 207 11.86 -11.48 -15.95
C ARG A 207 13.14 -10.64 -15.98
N ALA A 208 13.29 -9.73 -16.94
CA ALA A 208 14.47 -8.88 -17.01
C ALA A 208 14.52 -7.90 -15.82
N TRP A 209 13.35 -7.39 -15.41
CA TRP A 209 13.23 -6.62 -14.17
C TRP A 209 13.64 -7.45 -12.94
N MET A 210 13.16 -8.69 -12.82
CA MET A 210 13.59 -9.59 -11.72
C MET A 210 15.11 -9.84 -11.75
N ASP A 211 15.68 -10.08 -12.92
CA ASP A 211 17.13 -10.31 -13.07
C ASP A 211 17.96 -9.08 -12.69
N SER A 212 17.40 -7.86 -12.79
CA SER A 212 18.09 -6.63 -12.37
C SER A 212 18.35 -6.56 -10.85
N LEU A 213 17.54 -7.27 -10.05
CA LEU A 213 17.64 -7.39 -8.60
C LEU A 213 18.63 -8.47 -8.15
N ARG A 214 19.10 -9.31 -9.07
CA ARG A 214 20.02 -10.41 -8.75
C ARG A 214 21.33 -9.88 -8.18
N ASP A 215 21.84 -10.55 -7.15
CA ASP A 215 23.08 -10.20 -6.46
C ASP A 215 23.12 -8.75 -5.90
N ARG A 216 21.95 -8.12 -5.69
CA ARG A 216 21.82 -6.78 -5.08
C ARG A 216 21.60 -6.78 -3.57
N GLY A 217 21.88 -7.90 -2.92
CA GLY A 217 21.76 -8.07 -1.47
C GLY A 217 20.51 -8.84 -1.02
N PRO A 218 20.38 -9.11 0.29
CA PRO A 218 19.35 -10.01 0.81
C PRO A 218 17.93 -9.55 0.52
N ALA A 219 17.64 -8.25 0.69
CA ALA A 219 16.30 -7.71 0.46
C ALA A 219 15.84 -7.88 -1.00
N ALA A 220 16.72 -7.54 -1.95
CA ALA A 220 16.46 -7.71 -3.38
C ALA A 220 16.28 -9.19 -3.76
N GLN A 221 17.13 -10.08 -3.22
CA GLN A 221 17.02 -11.52 -3.45
C GLN A 221 15.70 -12.09 -2.90
N THR A 222 15.27 -11.69 -1.70
CA THR A 222 13.98 -12.11 -1.18
C THR A 222 12.82 -11.55 -2.00
N ALA A 223 12.89 -10.28 -2.43
CA ALA A 223 11.86 -9.68 -3.29
C ALA A 223 11.70 -10.47 -4.59
N MET A 224 12.79 -10.89 -5.23
CA MET A 224 12.75 -11.78 -6.39
C MET A 224 12.05 -13.11 -6.08
N ASN A 225 12.40 -13.75 -4.96
CA ASN A 225 11.83 -15.05 -4.59
C ASN A 225 10.32 -14.96 -4.33
N VAL A 226 9.87 -13.89 -3.66
CA VAL A 226 8.45 -13.63 -3.39
C VAL A 226 7.72 -13.29 -4.69
N MET A 227 8.30 -12.46 -5.55
CA MET A 227 7.74 -12.12 -6.86
C MET A 227 7.62 -13.33 -7.79
N GLN A 228 8.52 -14.32 -7.70
CA GLN A 228 8.45 -15.52 -8.54
C GLN A 228 7.09 -16.23 -8.40
N HIS A 229 6.54 -16.32 -7.18
CA HIS A 229 5.19 -16.86 -6.96
C HIS A 229 4.12 -16.08 -7.74
N TYR A 230 4.19 -14.76 -7.69
CA TYR A 230 3.22 -13.90 -8.37
C TYR A 230 3.35 -13.97 -9.90
N PHE A 231 4.58 -14.15 -10.42
CA PHE A 231 4.82 -14.45 -11.83
C PHE A 231 4.26 -15.81 -12.25
N ASP A 232 4.42 -16.85 -11.43
CA ASP A 232 3.89 -18.18 -11.71
C ASP A 232 2.36 -18.16 -11.75
N TRP A 233 1.73 -17.43 -10.81
CA TRP A 233 0.29 -17.17 -10.83
C TRP A 233 -0.12 -16.39 -12.09
N ALA A 234 0.57 -15.31 -12.43
CA ALA A 234 0.27 -14.51 -13.62
C ALA A 234 0.36 -15.36 -14.90
N HIS A 235 1.39 -16.21 -15.00
CA HIS A 235 1.60 -17.11 -16.12
C HIS A 235 0.50 -18.17 -16.24
N ALA A 236 0.02 -18.71 -15.11
CA ALA A 236 -1.14 -19.60 -15.10
C ALA A 236 -2.43 -18.92 -15.63
N GLN A 237 -2.49 -17.59 -15.56
CA GLN A 237 -3.57 -16.76 -16.13
C GLN A 237 -3.27 -16.26 -17.56
N GLY A 238 -2.24 -16.80 -18.21
CA GLY A 238 -1.84 -16.43 -19.58
C GLY A 238 -1.13 -15.07 -19.70
N ARG A 239 -0.53 -14.57 -18.60
CA ARG A 239 0.21 -13.30 -18.56
C ARG A 239 1.70 -13.56 -18.32
N ASP A 240 2.57 -12.85 -19.04
CA ASP A 240 4.03 -12.96 -18.87
C ASP A 240 4.66 -11.83 -18.03
N ARG A 241 3.82 -10.95 -17.48
CA ARG A 241 4.21 -9.80 -16.68
C ARG A 241 3.37 -9.70 -15.42
N ALA A 242 3.95 -9.14 -14.38
CA ALA A 242 3.31 -8.89 -13.10
C ALA A 242 3.17 -7.38 -12.86
N THR A 243 2.14 -6.97 -12.14
CA THR A 243 1.94 -5.58 -11.71
C THR A 243 2.66 -5.34 -10.38
N VAL A 244 3.03 -4.09 -10.10
CA VAL A 244 3.67 -3.68 -8.84
C VAL A 244 2.88 -2.55 -8.19
N HIS A 245 1.60 -2.83 -7.89
CA HIS A 245 0.57 -1.82 -7.61
C HIS A 245 1.01 -0.82 -6.53
N ASP A 246 1.37 -1.32 -5.35
CA ASP A 246 1.69 -0.47 -4.21
C ASP A 246 2.98 0.30 -4.38
N ALA A 247 4.01 -0.33 -4.96
CA ALA A 247 5.30 0.31 -5.17
C ALA A 247 5.22 1.52 -6.13
N VAL A 248 4.21 1.56 -7.01
CA VAL A 248 3.95 2.71 -7.89
C VAL A 248 3.50 3.95 -7.10
N VAL A 249 2.79 3.78 -5.98
CA VAL A 249 2.45 4.88 -5.08
C VAL A 249 3.71 5.57 -4.58
N LEU A 250 4.70 4.78 -4.14
CA LEU A 250 5.95 5.28 -3.61
C LEU A 250 6.81 5.93 -4.71
N ALA A 251 6.76 5.41 -5.93
CA ALA A 251 7.51 5.98 -7.06
C ALA A 251 7.14 7.45 -7.31
N GLU A 252 5.87 7.83 -7.18
CA GLU A 252 5.43 9.24 -7.28
C GLU A 252 5.92 10.10 -6.10
N LEU A 253 5.95 9.56 -4.88
CA LEU A 253 6.48 10.30 -3.73
C LEU A 253 7.99 10.56 -3.87
N ILE A 254 8.72 9.59 -4.39
CA ILE A 254 10.18 9.65 -4.54
C ILE A 254 10.59 10.51 -5.74
N ALA A 255 9.88 10.35 -6.87
CA ALA A 255 10.13 11.08 -8.11
C ALA A 255 8.81 11.67 -8.64
N PRO A 256 8.38 12.84 -8.13
CA PRO A 256 7.14 13.50 -8.55
C PRO A 256 7.09 13.72 -10.06
N GLY A 257 5.95 13.39 -10.67
CA GLY A 257 5.76 13.38 -12.12
C GLY A 257 5.98 12.01 -12.77
N THR A 258 6.25 10.97 -11.96
CA THR A 258 6.17 9.57 -12.40
C THR A 258 4.72 9.20 -12.72
N LEU A 259 3.77 9.75 -11.97
CA LEU A 259 2.34 9.65 -12.22
C LEU A 259 1.76 10.95 -12.75
N HIS A 260 0.85 10.83 -13.71
CA HIS A 260 0.03 11.92 -14.20
C HIS A 260 -1.35 11.84 -13.57
N PHE A 261 -1.84 12.96 -13.02
CA PHE A 261 -3.12 13.02 -12.33
C PHE A 261 -4.05 14.06 -12.93
N ASP A 262 -5.32 13.70 -13.03
CA ASP A 262 -6.43 14.63 -13.22
C ASP A 262 -7.04 14.99 -11.86
N THR A 263 -7.62 16.18 -11.76
CA THR A 263 -8.48 16.54 -10.62
C THR A 263 -9.88 15.94 -10.80
N ALA A 264 -10.45 15.43 -9.72
CA ALA A 264 -11.75 14.76 -9.76
C ALA A 264 -12.48 14.81 -8.41
N ASP A 265 -13.80 14.66 -8.49
CA ASP A 265 -14.61 14.21 -7.36
C ASP A 265 -14.83 12.69 -7.49
N VAL A 266 -14.72 11.98 -6.36
CA VAL A 266 -14.82 10.52 -6.32
C VAL A 266 -15.84 10.13 -5.25
N THR A 267 -16.76 9.25 -5.61
CA THR A 267 -17.75 8.66 -4.69
C THR A 267 -17.69 7.14 -4.82
N ILE A 268 -17.85 6.42 -3.73
CA ILE A 268 -17.82 4.96 -3.70
C ILE A 268 -19.25 4.43 -3.67
N GLU A 269 -19.55 3.49 -4.55
CA GLU A 269 -20.82 2.76 -4.49
C GLU A 269 -20.80 1.78 -3.30
N THR A 270 -21.56 2.09 -2.25
CA THR A 270 -21.65 1.30 -1.01
C THR A 270 -22.93 0.47 -0.92
N GLY A 271 -23.82 0.55 -1.90
CA GLY A 271 -25.00 -0.30 -1.98
C GLY A 271 -24.65 -1.78 -2.19
N PHE A 272 -25.57 -2.68 -1.85
CA PHE A 272 -25.41 -4.13 -2.02
C PHE A 272 -25.69 -4.60 -3.46
N GLY A 273 -25.43 -3.73 -4.44
CA GLY A 273 -25.64 -4.02 -5.85
C GLY A 273 -24.40 -4.61 -6.53
N PRO A 274 -24.51 -4.96 -7.82
CA PRO A 274 -23.39 -5.45 -8.62
C PRO A 274 -22.25 -4.42 -8.77
N ALA A 275 -22.51 -3.15 -8.46
CA ALA A 275 -21.52 -2.07 -8.54
C ALA A 275 -20.83 -1.77 -7.20
N ARG A 276 -21.08 -2.54 -6.13
CA ARG A 276 -20.45 -2.33 -4.82
C ARG A 276 -18.93 -2.24 -4.93
N GLY A 277 -18.35 -1.19 -4.33
CA GLY A 277 -16.92 -0.92 -4.36
C GLY A 277 -16.44 -0.20 -5.64
N CYS A 278 -17.35 0.17 -6.55
CA CYS A 278 -17.00 1.00 -7.69
C CYS A 278 -16.63 2.43 -7.25
N THR A 279 -15.50 2.92 -7.75
CA THR A 279 -15.06 4.32 -7.62
C THR A 279 -15.69 5.17 -8.73
N VAL A 280 -16.86 5.73 -8.45
CA VAL A 280 -17.57 6.65 -9.35
C VAL A 280 -16.79 7.96 -9.42
N THR A 281 -16.05 8.13 -10.52
CA THR A 281 -15.08 9.22 -10.69
C THR A 281 -15.58 10.24 -11.70
N THR A 282 -15.72 11.49 -11.28
CA THR A 282 -16.06 12.62 -12.16
C THR A 282 -14.85 13.55 -12.26
N ARG A 283 -14.18 13.56 -13.42
CA ARG A 283 -12.99 14.39 -13.65
C ARG A 283 -13.37 15.81 -14.06
N HIS A 284 -12.85 16.82 -13.37
CA HIS A 284 -13.04 18.23 -13.70
C HIS A 284 -12.02 19.12 -12.95
N PRO A 285 -11.70 20.34 -13.47
CA PRO A 285 -10.67 21.22 -12.88
C PRO A 285 -10.91 21.68 -11.44
N ALA A 286 -12.17 21.69 -11.00
CA ALA A 286 -12.56 22.09 -9.65
C ALA A 286 -12.69 20.92 -8.66
N GLY A 287 -12.32 19.71 -9.09
CA GLY A 287 -12.41 18.51 -8.25
C GLY A 287 -11.46 18.57 -7.06
N ARG A 288 -11.88 17.97 -5.94
CA ARG A 288 -11.11 18.03 -4.70
C ARG A 288 -9.92 17.07 -4.69
N HIS A 289 -10.08 15.91 -5.31
CA HIS A 289 -9.13 14.80 -5.25
C HIS A 289 -8.30 14.75 -6.53
N ARG A 290 -7.23 13.95 -6.49
CA ARG A 290 -6.43 13.64 -7.67
C ARG A 290 -6.58 12.16 -7.97
N VAL A 291 -6.79 11.83 -9.25
CA VAL A 291 -6.85 10.44 -9.72
C VAL A 291 -5.76 10.24 -10.75
N ALA A 292 -4.92 9.23 -10.54
CA ALA A 292 -3.85 8.90 -11.47
C ALA A 292 -4.48 8.37 -12.78
N VAL A 293 -4.07 8.94 -13.90
CA VAL A 293 -4.60 8.60 -15.24
C VAL A 293 -3.53 8.03 -16.15
N ASP A 294 -2.25 8.31 -15.87
CA ASP A 294 -1.15 7.74 -16.60
C ASP A 294 0.13 7.60 -15.75
N VAL A 295 1.06 6.79 -16.23
CA VAL A 295 2.34 6.51 -15.55
C VAL A 295 3.46 6.41 -16.57
N ASN A 296 4.62 6.98 -16.23
CA ASN A 296 5.86 6.64 -16.92
C ASN A 296 6.36 5.29 -16.39
N ALA A 297 5.85 4.20 -16.98
CA ALA A 297 6.06 2.84 -16.48
C ALA A 297 7.55 2.44 -16.40
N ASP A 298 8.35 2.81 -17.40
CA ASP A 298 9.78 2.49 -17.43
C ASP A 298 10.52 3.22 -16.31
N ALA A 299 10.24 4.52 -16.12
CA ALA A 299 10.82 5.29 -15.03
C ALA A 299 10.39 4.75 -13.65
N ALA A 300 9.10 4.43 -13.48
CA ALA A 300 8.57 3.89 -12.24
C ALA A 300 9.23 2.55 -11.88
N THR A 301 9.24 1.60 -12.81
CA THR A 301 9.76 0.25 -12.55
C THR A 301 11.28 0.24 -12.38
N THR A 302 12.01 1.07 -13.12
CA THR A 302 13.46 1.26 -12.93
C THR A 302 13.74 1.82 -11.54
N LEU A 303 13.05 2.89 -11.14
CA LEU A 303 13.19 3.48 -9.81
C LEU A 303 12.91 2.46 -8.71
N ILE A 304 11.83 1.69 -8.83
CA ILE A 304 11.49 0.65 -7.85
C ILE A 304 12.64 -0.35 -7.69
N ALA A 305 13.22 -0.85 -8.79
CA ALA A 305 14.36 -1.77 -8.73
C ALA A 305 15.59 -1.12 -8.08
N GLU A 306 15.91 0.13 -8.43
CA GLU A 306 17.03 0.87 -7.86
C GLU A 306 16.89 1.04 -6.34
N ARG A 307 15.69 1.37 -5.84
CA ARG A 307 15.45 1.56 -4.41
C ARG A 307 15.48 0.24 -3.64
N ILE A 308 14.93 -0.84 -4.19
CA ILE A 308 15.06 -2.17 -3.59
C ILE A 308 16.53 -2.60 -3.50
N ALA A 309 17.31 -2.35 -4.56
CA ALA A 309 18.74 -2.66 -4.58
C ALA A 309 19.57 -1.81 -3.59
N ALA A 310 19.07 -0.64 -3.20
CA ALA A 310 19.72 0.23 -2.22
C ALA A 310 19.44 -0.16 -0.76
N VAL A 311 18.48 -1.06 -0.50
CA VAL A 311 18.13 -1.48 0.87
C VAL A 311 19.34 -2.08 1.59
N GLY A 312 19.66 -1.55 2.78
CA GLY A 312 20.79 -2.03 3.59
C GLY A 312 22.18 -1.63 3.08
N THR A 313 22.27 -0.83 2.01
CA THR A 313 23.55 -0.29 1.49
C THR A 313 23.94 1.05 2.09
N ALA A 314 23.06 1.65 2.92
CA ALA A 314 23.36 2.86 3.67
C ALA A 314 24.18 2.51 4.92
N ALA A 315 25.46 2.90 4.88
CA ALA A 315 26.41 2.90 6.00
C ALA A 315 26.31 4.20 6.81
#